data_AF-A0A1L7VUY3-F1
#
_entry.id   AF-A0A1L7VUY3-F1
#
_cell.length_a   1.000
_cell.length_b   1.000
_cell.length_c   1.000
_cell.angle_alpha   90.00
_cell.angle_beta   90.00
_cell.angle_gamma   90.00
#
_symmetry.space_group_name_H-M   'P 1'
#
loop_
_entity.id
_entity.type
_entity.pdbx_description
1 polymer ?
#
loop_
_entity_poly.entity_id
_entity_poly.type
_entity_poly.pdbx_seq_one_letter_code
_entity_poly.pdbx_strand_id
1 'polypeptide(L)'
;MVMLMAGQQNSKIDLNKGDAVFNQSPLAWACEGNRTEVVKMLLVTSKSAQLQEKLDLNKRATGYRNTTPLHHALIEKNHDILKLLLDDPRIMRGLGATDCDGLNLLEFAFERSDQRCLTTLLLHHHTKSAVFFMDGWEIIIQKHASLVNNLELWHEWERSILDPKRKVLFPIHKLAEAGRQEAIESLLHSGMNVHELDGDNWTPADVAAGYHHKELEELLRKDDPNRKLAMHKYCQPSTFINVYQGPEITTSSTKEPSLSFVLGVNVPPTAEVMGSYLRTQEAIPPDSKCFYYEIEVLHVSNETCCVFGFCQAFVPQRSLPGWHEGSWAYHGDDGGLYIEGAWHISRESDQTFDVGDIIGCGMNFETGKGYRTKNGVLLDSCNAFDGHNFSRGKFYPCIGFGATTQGTQMQIRVTLRATEEYPFCFKGPNDGQTSEPRIQPSE
;
A
#
# COMPACT_ATOMS: atom_id res chain seq x y z
N MET A 1 -35.58 -31.73 7.64
CA MET A 1 -36.74 -32.16 6.82
C MET A 1 -36.72 -31.54 5.42
N VAL A 2 -36.70 -30.20 5.29
CA VAL A 2 -36.64 -29.51 3.98
C VAL A 2 -35.43 -29.92 3.13
N MET A 3 -34.24 -30.04 3.74
CA MET A 3 -33.02 -30.49 3.05
C MET A 3 -33.10 -31.92 2.52
N LEU A 4 -33.73 -32.83 3.26
CA LEU A 4 -33.96 -34.22 2.83
C LEU A 4 -34.97 -34.27 1.68
N MET A 5 -35.99 -33.42 1.71
CA MET A 5 -36.99 -33.29 0.64
C MET A 5 -36.40 -32.66 -0.63
N ALA A 6 -35.49 -31.70 -0.51
CA ALA A 6 -34.76 -31.11 -1.65
C ALA A 6 -33.91 -32.14 -2.41
N GLY A 7 -33.47 -33.19 -1.71
CA GLY A 7 -32.64 -34.26 -2.26
C GLY A 7 -33.32 -35.31 -3.13
N GLN A 8 -34.64 -35.30 -3.23
CA GLN A 8 -35.39 -36.29 -4.01
C GLN A 8 -35.35 -35.97 -5.52
N GLN A 9 -35.38 -37.01 -6.35
CA GLN A 9 -35.23 -36.94 -7.81
C GLN A 9 -36.27 -36.03 -8.51
N ASN A 10 -37.43 -35.77 -7.87
CA ASN A 10 -38.52 -34.91 -8.33
C ASN A 10 -38.82 -33.70 -7.41
N SER A 11 -37.87 -33.31 -6.55
CA SER A 11 -38.10 -32.17 -5.66
C SER A 11 -38.19 -30.84 -6.42
N LYS A 12 -39.21 -30.03 -6.10
CA LYS A 12 -39.37 -28.64 -6.59
C LYS A 12 -38.69 -27.59 -5.70
N ILE A 13 -38.01 -28.02 -4.64
CA ILE A 13 -37.34 -27.10 -3.71
C ILE A 13 -36.03 -26.65 -4.34
N ASP A 14 -35.97 -25.35 -4.65
CA ASP A 14 -34.74 -24.69 -5.11
C ASP A 14 -33.97 -24.17 -3.90
N LEU A 15 -32.79 -24.75 -3.65
CA LEU A 15 -31.90 -24.40 -2.54
C LEU A 15 -31.17 -23.07 -2.76
N ASN A 16 -31.16 -22.55 -3.98
CA ASN A 16 -30.51 -21.27 -4.33
C ASN A 16 -31.51 -20.14 -4.49
N LYS A 17 -32.81 -20.41 -4.34
CA LYS A 17 -33.85 -19.40 -4.46
C LYS A 17 -33.59 -18.29 -3.45
N GLY A 18 -33.27 -17.12 -3.97
CA GLY A 18 -33.05 -15.93 -3.17
C GLY A 18 -34.35 -15.48 -2.51
N ASP A 19 -34.22 -14.76 -1.39
CA ASP A 19 -35.33 -14.00 -0.84
C ASP A 19 -35.79 -12.89 -1.81
N ALA A 20 -37.00 -12.36 -1.57
CA ALA A 20 -37.61 -11.41 -2.48
C ALA A 20 -36.98 -10.01 -2.45
N VAL A 21 -36.19 -9.68 -1.41
CA VAL A 21 -35.63 -8.35 -1.20
C VAL A 21 -34.22 -8.28 -1.75
N PHE A 22 -33.33 -9.19 -1.33
CA PHE A 22 -31.91 -9.13 -1.62
C PHE A 22 -31.45 -10.20 -2.63
N ASN A 23 -32.34 -11.12 -3.01
CA ASN A 23 -32.01 -12.29 -3.80
C ASN A 23 -30.89 -13.14 -3.15
N GLN A 24 -30.83 -13.10 -1.81
CA GLN A 24 -29.83 -13.75 -0.99
C GLN A 24 -30.26 -15.19 -0.71
N SER A 25 -29.35 -16.13 -0.96
CA SER A 25 -29.65 -17.55 -0.82
C SER A 25 -29.78 -17.96 0.66
N PRO A 26 -30.48 -19.07 0.96
CA PRO A 26 -30.50 -19.65 2.30
C PRO A 26 -29.10 -19.90 2.88
N LEU A 27 -28.12 -20.23 2.03
CA LEU A 27 -26.73 -20.39 2.43
C LEU A 27 -26.09 -19.05 2.83
N ALA A 28 -26.27 -18.00 2.03
CA ALA A 28 -25.74 -16.68 2.38
C ALA A 28 -26.35 -16.15 3.68
N TRP A 29 -27.65 -16.34 3.92
CA TRP A 29 -28.31 -16.02 5.19
C TRP A 29 -27.76 -16.83 6.37
N ALA A 30 -27.45 -18.11 6.16
CA ALA A 30 -26.85 -18.94 7.21
C ALA A 30 -25.42 -18.48 7.56
N CYS A 31 -24.66 -18.01 6.57
CA CYS A 31 -23.34 -17.42 6.77
C CYS A 31 -23.41 -16.09 7.51
N GLU A 32 -24.27 -15.16 7.08
CA GLU A 32 -24.49 -13.86 7.75
C GLU A 32 -25.02 -14.05 9.17
N GLY A 33 -25.94 -14.98 9.38
CA GLY A 33 -26.47 -15.28 10.70
C GLY A 33 -25.55 -16.11 11.62
N ASN A 34 -24.31 -16.38 11.20
CA ASN A 34 -23.33 -17.20 11.92
C ASN A 34 -23.89 -18.59 12.34
N ARG A 35 -24.74 -19.18 11.50
CA ARG A 35 -25.42 -20.45 11.77
C ARG A 35 -24.61 -21.64 11.25
N THR A 36 -23.47 -21.91 11.90
CA THR A 36 -22.53 -22.97 11.50
C THR A 36 -23.18 -24.33 11.26
N GLU A 37 -24.12 -24.77 12.11
CA GLU A 37 -24.80 -26.06 11.91
C GLU A 37 -25.73 -26.08 10.70
N VAL A 38 -26.36 -24.94 10.37
CA VAL A 38 -27.17 -24.81 9.15
C VAL A 38 -26.27 -24.85 7.92
N VAL A 39 -25.13 -24.17 7.95
CA VAL A 39 -24.11 -24.22 6.90
C VAL A 39 -23.62 -25.66 6.70
N LYS A 40 -23.25 -26.38 7.78
CA LYS A 40 -22.87 -27.79 7.71
C LYS A 40 -23.96 -28.65 7.08
N MET A 41 -25.22 -28.48 7.47
CA MET A 41 -26.33 -29.23 6.87
C MET A 41 -26.49 -28.94 5.37
N LEU A 42 -26.39 -27.67 4.95
CA LEU A 42 -26.45 -27.26 3.54
C LEU A 42 -25.31 -27.90 2.74
N LEU A 43 -24.09 -27.86 3.26
CA LEU A 43 -22.90 -28.45 2.62
C LEU A 43 -22.93 -29.98 2.62
N VAL A 44 -23.32 -30.64 3.71
CA VAL A 44 -23.46 -32.10 3.78
C VAL A 44 -24.47 -32.60 2.76
N THR A 45 -25.57 -31.89 2.57
CA THR A 45 -26.59 -32.25 1.56
C THR A 45 -26.04 -32.18 0.13
N SER A 46 -25.00 -31.37 -0.10
CA SER A 46 -24.34 -31.23 -1.39
C SER A 46 -23.27 -32.29 -1.70
N LYS A 47 -22.94 -33.18 -0.74
CA LYS A 47 -22.01 -34.31 -0.96
C LYS A 47 -22.66 -35.51 -1.68
N SER A 48 -23.98 -35.51 -1.85
CA SER A 48 -24.67 -36.50 -2.69
C SER A 48 -24.50 -36.14 -4.17
N ALA A 49 -24.07 -37.10 -4.99
CA ALA A 49 -23.83 -36.90 -6.43
C ALA A 49 -25.03 -36.31 -7.21
N GLN A 50 -26.26 -36.51 -6.72
CA GLN A 50 -27.49 -35.96 -7.33
C GLN A 50 -27.76 -34.48 -6.99
N LEU A 51 -27.14 -33.96 -5.92
CA LEU A 51 -27.40 -32.61 -5.36
C LEU A 51 -26.18 -31.70 -5.44
N GLN A 52 -25.01 -32.24 -5.76
CA GLN A 52 -23.76 -31.50 -5.89
C GLN A 52 -23.83 -30.39 -6.94
N GLU A 53 -24.63 -30.56 -8.00
CA GLU A 53 -24.87 -29.53 -9.01
C GLU A 53 -26.03 -28.58 -8.67
N LYS A 54 -26.85 -28.91 -7.66
CA LYS A 54 -28.05 -28.14 -7.31
C LYS A 54 -27.82 -27.01 -6.33
N LEU A 55 -26.80 -27.07 -5.47
CA LEU A 55 -26.46 -25.98 -4.55
C LEU A 55 -25.33 -25.14 -5.13
N ASP A 56 -25.60 -23.87 -5.39
CA ASP A 56 -24.64 -22.87 -5.83
C ASP A 56 -24.05 -22.14 -4.62
N LEU A 57 -22.82 -22.52 -4.24
CA LEU A 57 -22.07 -21.90 -3.15
C LEU A 57 -21.68 -20.45 -3.43
N ASN A 58 -21.71 -20.02 -4.69
CA ASN A 58 -21.31 -18.69 -5.14
C ASN A 58 -22.52 -17.83 -5.54
N LYS A 59 -23.74 -18.27 -5.19
CA LYS A 59 -24.97 -17.52 -5.50
C LYS A 59 -24.87 -16.11 -4.92
N ARG A 60 -24.97 -15.13 -5.80
CA ARG A 60 -24.84 -13.72 -5.45
C ARG A 60 -26.15 -13.13 -4.93
N ALA A 61 -26.06 -12.36 -3.85
CA ALA A 61 -27.13 -11.51 -3.35
C ALA A 61 -27.17 -10.22 -4.18
N THR A 62 -27.80 -10.26 -5.35
CA THR A 62 -27.78 -9.13 -6.30
C THR A 62 -28.46 -7.87 -5.78
N GLY A 63 -29.37 -7.99 -4.81
CA GLY A 63 -30.00 -6.84 -4.14
C GLY A 63 -29.21 -6.32 -2.93
N TYR A 64 -28.11 -6.97 -2.55
CA TYR A 64 -27.29 -6.59 -1.40
C TYR A 64 -25.80 -6.68 -1.74
N ARG A 65 -25.25 -5.56 -2.24
CA ARG A 65 -23.83 -5.40 -2.59
C ARG A 65 -23.23 -6.47 -3.50
N ASN A 66 -24.07 -7.28 -4.15
CA ASN A 66 -23.66 -8.35 -5.04
C ASN A 66 -22.75 -9.40 -4.36
N THR A 67 -22.89 -9.60 -3.04
CA THR A 67 -22.02 -10.46 -2.21
C THR A 67 -22.32 -11.96 -2.39
N THR A 68 -21.33 -12.80 -2.07
CA THR A 68 -21.46 -14.27 -2.01
C THR A 68 -21.50 -14.75 -0.56
N PRO A 69 -21.93 -15.99 -0.28
CA PRO A 69 -21.83 -16.57 1.07
C PRO A 69 -20.43 -16.45 1.71
N LEU A 70 -19.38 -16.51 0.89
CA LEU A 70 -17.99 -16.33 1.33
C LEU A 70 -17.71 -14.90 1.82
N HIS A 71 -18.26 -13.88 1.15
CA HIS A 71 -18.16 -12.49 1.62
C HIS A 71 -18.82 -12.33 3.00
N HIS A 72 -20.01 -12.91 3.21
CA HIS A 72 -20.67 -12.85 4.52
C HIS A 72 -19.85 -13.53 5.61
N ALA A 73 -19.23 -14.69 5.34
CA ALA A 73 -18.35 -15.34 6.31
C ALA A 73 -17.14 -14.47 6.71
N LEU A 74 -16.61 -13.67 5.76
CA LEU A 74 -15.52 -12.72 6.00
C LEU A 74 -15.97 -11.48 6.78
N ILE A 75 -17.12 -10.87 6.43
CA ILE A 75 -17.70 -9.72 7.16
C ILE A 75 -17.96 -10.10 8.62
N GLU A 76 -18.57 -11.27 8.82
CA GLU A 76 -18.91 -11.80 10.14
C GLU A 76 -17.70 -12.36 10.90
N LYS A 77 -16.51 -12.39 10.26
CA LYS A 77 -15.24 -12.87 10.83
C LYS A 77 -15.36 -14.30 11.39
N ASN A 78 -16.21 -15.10 10.76
CA ASN A 78 -16.49 -16.47 11.21
C ASN A 78 -15.56 -17.47 10.52
N HIS A 79 -14.42 -17.69 11.16
CA HIS A 79 -13.38 -18.62 10.70
C HIS A 79 -13.91 -20.04 10.45
N ASP A 80 -14.83 -20.55 11.25
CA ASP A 80 -15.32 -21.92 11.11
C ASP A 80 -16.22 -22.08 9.88
N ILE A 81 -17.12 -21.11 9.66
CA ILE A 81 -17.95 -21.07 8.44
C ILE A 81 -17.07 -20.85 7.22
N LEU A 82 -16.10 -19.93 7.29
CA LEU A 82 -15.14 -19.69 6.22
C LEU A 82 -14.42 -20.99 5.83
N LYS A 83 -13.86 -21.71 6.81
CA LYS A 83 -13.18 -22.98 6.58
C LYS A 83 -14.10 -24.02 5.95
N LEU A 84 -15.33 -24.17 6.45
CA LEU A 84 -16.32 -25.10 5.91
C LEU A 84 -16.67 -24.80 4.44
N LEU A 85 -16.79 -23.52 4.08
CA LEU A 85 -17.04 -23.10 2.70
C LEU A 85 -15.81 -23.35 1.82
N LEU A 86 -14.61 -23.05 2.32
CA LEU A 86 -13.37 -23.22 1.59
C LEU A 86 -13.01 -24.69 1.33
N ASP A 87 -13.37 -25.61 2.24
CA ASP A 87 -13.21 -27.06 2.10
C ASP A 87 -14.01 -27.66 0.92
N ASP A 88 -14.90 -26.87 0.29
CA ASP A 88 -15.62 -27.28 -0.92
C ASP A 88 -15.01 -26.63 -2.18
N PRO A 89 -14.43 -27.41 -3.13
CA PRO A 89 -13.76 -26.87 -4.30
C PRO A 89 -14.68 -26.10 -5.25
N ARG A 90 -16.01 -26.24 -5.14
CA ARG A 90 -16.96 -25.45 -5.94
C ARG A 90 -16.89 -23.95 -5.62
N ILE A 91 -16.38 -23.58 -4.44
CA ILE A 91 -16.20 -22.17 -4.05
C ILE A 91 -15.20 -21.44 -4.95
N MET A 92 -14.27 -22.17 -5.60
CA MET A 92 -13.19 -21.57 -6.40
C MET A 92 -13.69 -20.71 -7.55
N ARG A 93 -14.89 -21.00 -8.08
CA ARG A 93 -15.50 -20.22 -9.16
C ARG A 93 -15.90 -18.80 -8.73
N GLY A 94 -16.12 -18.58 -7.43
CA GLY A 94 -16.57 -17.30 -6.89
C GLY A 94 -15.45 -16.39 -6.38
N LEU A 95 -14.19 -16.84 -6.34
CA LEU A 95 -13.09 -16.02 -5.80
C LEU A 95 -12.80 -14.78 -6.65
N GLY A 96 -12.99 -14.88 -7.97
CA GLY A 96 -12.83 -13.75 -8.90
C GLY A 96 -14.06 -12.84 -9.00
N ALA A 97 -15.13 -13.12 -8.24
CA ALA A 97 -16.31 -12.24 -8.24
C ALA A 97 -16.00 -10.96 -7.46
N THR A 98 -16.32 -9.81 -8.06
CA THR A 98 -16.18 -8.50 -7.43
C THR A 98 -17.47 -8.04 -6.79
N ASP A 99 -17.47 -7.34 -5.67
CA ASP A 99 -18.69 -6.78 -5.07
C ASP A 99 -19.25 -5.60 -5.88
N CYS A 100 -20.26 -4.88 -5.36
CA CYS A 100 -20.80 -3.69 -6.01
C CYS A 100 -19.80 -2.52 -6.12
N ASP A 101 -18.78 -2.51 -5.25
CA ASP A 101 -17.73 -1.50 -5.20
C ASP A 101 -16.59 -1.83 -6.17
N GLY A 102 -16.68 -2.97 -6.87
CA GLY A 102 -15.67 -3.46 -7.80
C GLY A 102 -14.50 -4.17 -7.12
N LEU A 103 -14.53 -4.35 -5.80
CA LEU A 103 -13.47 -5.01 -5.05
C LEU A 103 -13.50 -6.50 -5.30
N ASN A 104 -12.35 -7.10 -5.61
CA ASN A 104 -12.23 -8.55 -5.63
C ASN A 104 -12.33 -9.11 -4.20
N LEU A 105 -12.55 -10.42 -4.05
CA LEU A 105 -12.74 -11.06 -2.74
C LEU A 105 -11.57 -10.79 -1.78
N LEU A 106 -10.35 -10.74 -2.30
CA LEU A 106 -9.14 -10.60 -1.49
C LEU A 106 -9.03 -9.17 -0.95
N GLU A 107 -9.20 -8.16 -1.81
CA GLU A 107 -9.31 -6.75 -1.42
C GLU A 107 -10.44 -6.54 -0.41
N PHE A 108 -11.60 -7.13 -0.67
CA PHE A 108 -12.75 -7.08 0.23
C PHE A 108 -12.41 -7.69 1.61
N ALA A 109 -11.77 -8.85 1.63
CA ALA A 109 -11.37 -9.53 2.86
C ALA A 109 -10.39 -8.67 3.66
N PHE A 110 -9.40 -8.06 3.01
CA PHE A 110 -8.43 -7.19 3.67
C PHE A 110 -9.08 -5.94 4.28
N GLU A 111 -10.09 -5.37 3.63
CA GLU A 111 -10.77 -4.18 4.16
C GLU A 111 -11.77 -4.48 5.29
N ARG A 112 -12.40 -5.66 5.29
CA ARG A 112 -13.61 -5.91 6.12
C ARG A 112 -13.49 -7.09 7.08
N SER A 113 -12.44 -7.91 7.00
CA SER A 113 -12.27 -9.14 7.79
C SER A 113 -11.14 -9.03 8.82
N ASP A 114 -10.92 -10.10 9.60
CA ASP A 114 -9.83 -10.21 10.57
C ASP A 114 -8.62 -11.02 10.08
N GLN A 115 -7.50 -10.91 10.82
CA GLN A 115 -6.25 -11.62 10.55
C GLN A 115 -6.41 -13.15 10.47
N ARG A 116 -7.31 -13.73 11.29
CA ARG A 116 -7.53 -15.17 11.33
C ARG A 116 -8.20 -15.67 10.05
N CYS A 117 -9.23 -14.98 9.58
CA CYS A 117 -9.90 -15.30 8.33
C CYS A 117 -8.98 -15.07 7.12
N LEU A 118 -8.20 -13.99 7.11
CA LEU A 118 -7.21 -13.72 6.05
C LEU A 118 -6.15 -14.81 5.96
N THR A 119 -5.58 -15.21 7.09
CA THR A 119 -4.62 -16.32 7.16
C THR A 119 -5.22 -17.61 6.61
N THR A 120 -6.47 -17.89 6.98
CA THR A 120 -7.20 -19.07 6.49
C THR A 120 -7.40 -19.00 4.98
N LEU A 121 -7.90 -17.87 4.47
CA LEU A 121 -8.18 -17.67 3.06
C LEU A 121 -6.91 -17.83 2.19
N LEU A 122 -5.77 -17.33 2.65
CA LEU A 122 -4.51 -17.38 1.88
C LEU A 122 -3.82 -18.75 1.91
N LEU A 123 -3.92 -19.47 3.03
CA LEU A 123 -3.21 -20.74 3.23
C LEU A 123 -4.07 -21.98 2.95
N HIS A 124 -5.39 -21.81 2.77
CA HIS A 124 -6.28 -22.92 2.55
C HIS A 124 -5.95 -23.64 1.23
N HIS A 125 -5.81 -24.97 1.27
CA HIS A 125 -5.32 -25.79 0.15
C HIS A 125 -6.03 -25.59 -1.21
N HIS A 126 -7.32 -25.23 -1.21
CA HIS A 126 -8.06 -24.94 -2.44
C HIS A 126 -7.79 -23.53 -3.00
N THR A 127 -7.63 -22.51 -2.15
CA THR A 127 -7.39 -21.12 -2.53
C THR A 127 -5.90 -20.80 -2.71
N LYS A 128 -5.06 -21.61 -2.05
CA LYS A 128 -3.61 -21.56 -2.07
C LYS A 128 -3.10 -21.79 -3.49
N SER A 129 -2.97 -20.69 -4.21
CA SER A 129 -2.35 -20.63 -5.51
C SER A 129 -1.30 -19.53 -5.51
N ALA A 130 -0.31 -19.73 -6.35
CA ALA A 130 0.76 -18.77 -6.59
C ALA A 130 0.28 -17.35 -6.77
N VAL A 131 -0.61 -17.18 -7.74
CA VAL A 131 -1.11 -15.91 -8.22
C VAL A 131 -1.90 -15.25 -7.09
N PHE A 132 -2.89 -15.97 -6.54
CA PHE A 132 -3.71 -15.48 -5.45
C PHE A 132 -2.89 -15.08 -4.21
N PHE A 133 -1.86 -15.87 -3.88
CA PHE A 133 -1.01 -15.58 -2.75
C PHE A 133 -0.13 -14.34 -3.00
N MET A 134 0.47 -14.21 -4.19
CA MET A 134 1.29 -13.05 -4.54
C MET A 134 0.46 -11.75 -4.56
N ASP A 135 -0.73 -11.80 -5.15
CA ASP A 135 -1.68 -10.67 -5.17
C ASP A 135 -2.03 -10.26 -3.73
N GLY A 136 -2.28 -11.25 -2.86
CA GLY A 136 -2.57 -10.99 -1.46
C GLY A 136 -1.37 -10.47 -0.65
N TRP A 137 -0.17 -10.91 -1.00
CA TRP A 137 1.04 -10.53 -0.28
C TRP A 137 1.40 -9.07 -0.47
N GLU A 138 1.20 -8.54 -1.67
CA GLU A 138 1.36 -7.11 -1.94
C GLU A 138 0.42 -6.29 -1.04
N ILE A 139 -0.84 -6.70 -0.91
CA ILE A 139 -1.81 -6.05 -0.02
C ILE A 139 -1.43 -6.24 1.46
N ILE A 140 -0.89 -7.40 1.87
CA ILE A 140 -0.41 -7.64 3.23
C ILE A 140 0.69 -6.64 3.61
N ILE A 141 1.68 -6.46 2.74
CA ILE A 141 2.77 -5.49 2.94
C ILE A 141 2.19 -4.07 3.03
N GLN A 142 1.16 -3.76 2.23
CA GLN A 142 0.51 -2.45 2.20
C GLN A 142 -0.34 -2.11 3.43
N LYS A 143 -1.19 -3.04 3.86
CA LYS A 143 -2.30 -2.73 4.77
C LYS A 143 -2.29 -3.54 6.07
N HIS A 144 -1.48 -4.60 6.18
CA HIS A 144 -1.58 -5.56 7.28
C HIS A 144 -0.22 -6.01 7.83
N ALA A 145 0.50 -5.08 8.48
CA ALA A 145 1.80 -5.35 9.13
C ALA A 145 1.76 -6.55 10.10
N SER A 146 0.63 -6.79 10.79
CA SER A 146 0.48 -7.94 11.69
C SER A 146 0.48 -9.31 10.98
N LEU A 147 0.09 -9.34 9.70
CA LEU A 147 0.12 -10.55 8.86
C LEU A 147 1.51 -10.80 8.27
N VAL A 148 2.31 -9.75 8.05
CA VAL A 148 3.71 -9.86 7.58
C VAL A 148 4.53 -10.72 8.54
N ASN A 149 4.27 -10.60 9.84
CA ASN A 149 4.96 -11.36 10.89
C ASN A 149 4.47 -12.82 11.04
N ASN A 150 3.45 -13.24 10.29
CA ASN A 150 2.99 -14.63 10.30
C ASN A 150 3.98 -15.51 9.52
N LEU A 151 4.73 -16.35 10.24
CA LEU A 151 5.74 -17.25 9.67
C LEU A 151 5.17 -18.19 8.60
N GLU A 152 3.94 -18.68 8.75
CA GLU A 152 3.35 -19.63 7.80
C GLU A 152 3.03 -18.95 6.47
N LEU A 153 2.45 -17.75 6.52
CA LEU A 153 2.23 -16.93 5.33
C LEU A 153 3.56 -16.57 4.68
N TRP A 154 4.55 -16.17 5.48
CA TRP A 154 5.87 -15.83 4.96
C TRP A 154 6.52 -17.00 4.22
N HIS A 155 6.54 -18.19 4.81
CA HIS A 155 7.13 -19.37 4.16
C HIS A 155 6.36 -19.78 2.91
N GLU A 156 5.05 -19.53 2.85
CA GLU A 156 4.30 -19.76 1.63
C GLU A 156 4.63 -18.75 0.54
N TRP A 157 4.78 -17.48 0.90
CA TRP A 157 5.24 -16.43 0.01
C TRP A 157 6.62 -16.74 -0.57
N GLU A 158 7.57 -17.07 0.30
CA GLU A 158 8.95 -17.35 -0.06
C GLU A 158 9.03 -18.55 -0.99
N ARG A 159 8.38 -19.68 -0.65
CA ARG A 159 8.25 -20.82 -1.57
C ARG A 159 7.63 -20.43 -2.91
N SER A 160 6.68 -19.50 -2.87
CA SER A 160 5.96 -19.03 -4.04
C SER A 160 6.82 -18.21 -4.99
N ILE A 161 7.71 -17.36 -4.49
CA ILE A 161 8.60 -16.54 -5.34
C ILE A 161 9.85 -17.30 -5.80
N LEU A 162 10.29 -18.29 -5.03
CA LEU A 162 11.45 -19.11 -5.35
C LEU A 162 11.14 -20.25 -6.32
N ASP A 163 9.87 -20.50 -6.64
CA ASP A 163 9.45 -21.56 -7.57
C ASP A 163 9.87 -21.22 -9.02
N PRO A 164 10.83 -21.96 -9.61
CA PRO A 164 11.33 -21.67 -10.96
C PRO A 164 10.26 -21.77 -12.06
N LYS A 165 9.16 -22.49 -11.82
CA LYS A 165 8.09 -22.69 -12.82
C LYS A 165 7.27 -21.44 -13.05
N ARG A 166 7.21 -20.53 -12.08
CA ARG A 166 6.30 -19.39 -12.10
C ARG A 166 6.83 -18.23 -12.93
N LYS A 167 8.13 -18.26 -13.30
CA LYS A 167 8.80 -17.21 -14.08
C LYS A 167 8.57 -15.82 -13.48
N VAL A 168 8.33 -15.73 -12.17
CA VAL A 168 8.36 -14.45 -11.47
C VAL A 168 9.78 -13.97 -11.62
N LEU A 169 9.97 -12.79 -12.21
CA LEU A 169 11.29 -12.15 -12.22
C LEU A 169 11.79 -12.17 -10.79
N PHE A 170 12.95 -12.77 -10.60
CA PHE A 170 13.40 -13.21 -9.29
C PHE A 170 13.42 -12.03 -8.31
N PRO A 171 12.52 -11.97 -7.31
CA PRO A 171 12.24 -10.74 -6.57
C PRO A 171 13.22 -10.57 -5.41
N ILE A 172 14.52 -10.57 -5.72
CA ILE A 172 15.58 -10.57 -4.73
C ILE A 172 15.52 -9.35 -3.80
N HIS A 173 15.09 -8.20 -4.32
CA HIS A 173 14.90 -7.00 -3.51
C HIS A 173 13.88 -7.22 -2.39
N LYS A 174 12.85 -8.04 -2.60
CA LYS A 174 11.88 -8.38 -1.56
C LYS A 174 12.44 -9.34 -0.50
N LEU A 175 13.32 -10.27 -0.90
CA LEU A 175 14.07 -11.09 0.05
C LEU A 175 15.04 -10.23 0.87
N ALA A 176 15.66 -9.22 0.24
CA ALA A 176 16.58 -8.29 0.89
C ALA A 176 15.86 -7.34 1.85
N GLU A 177 14.72 -6.77 1.43
CA GLU A 177 13.80 -5.98 2.28
C GLU A 177 13.41 -6.73 3.55
N ALA A 178 13.28 -8.05 3.45
CA ALA A 178 12.89 -8.94 4.53
C ALA A 178 14.05 -9.52 5.36
N GLY A 179 15.30 -9.38 4.92
CA GLY A 179 16.45 -9.96 5.60
C GLY A 179 16.55 -11.49 5.47
N ARG A 180 16.05 -12.09 4.37
CA ARG A 180 16.07 -13.56 4.16
C ARG A 180 17.44 -14.03 3.65
N GLN A 181 18.43 -13.98 4.54
CA GLN A 181 19.81 -14.32 4.24
C GLN A 181 19.98 -15.74 3.70
N GLU A 182 19.45 -16.76 4.38
CA GLU A 182 19.57 -18.17 3.98
C GLU A 182 19.02 -18.44 2.57
N ALA A 183 17.91 -17.79 2.22
CA ALA A 183 17.33 -17.88 0.88
C ALA A 183 18.28 -17.25 -0.15
N ILE A 184 18.76 -16.03 0.10
CA ILE A 184 19.69 -15.33 -0.81
C ILE A 184 21.00 -16.12 -0.98
N GLU A 185 21.54 -16.69 0.09
CA GLU A 185 22.72 -17.55 0.01
C GLU A 185 22.47 -18.78 -0.86
N SER A 186 21.35 -19.47 -0.69
CA SER A 186 20.97 -20.63 -1.51
C SER A 186 20.89 -20.27 -3.00
N LEU A 187 20.48 -19.04 -3.29
CA LEU A 187 20.29 -18.53 -4.66
C LEU A 187 21.62 -18.11 -5.29
N LEU A 188 22.51 -17.53 -4.49
CA LEU A 188 23.90 -17.29 -4.87
C LEU A 188 24.63 -18.61 -5.23
N HIS A 189 24.47 -19.67 -4.41
CA HIS A 189 25.02 -20.99 -4.70
C HIS A 189 24.47 -21.61 -5.99
N SER A 190 23.24 -21.23 -6.37
CA SER A 190 22.60 -21.69 -7.61
C SER A 190 23.05 -20.90 -8.85
N GLY A 191 23.93 -19.91 -8.69
CA GLY A 191 24.44 -19.07 -9.78
C GLY A 191 23.46 -18.02 -10.29
N MET A 192 22.42 -17.69 -9.52
CA MET A 192 21.50 -16.61 -9.88
C MET A 192 22.17 -15.25 -9.68
N ASN A 193 21.82 -14.27 -10.52
CA ASN A 193 22.28 -12.90 -10.33
C ASN A 193 21.58 -12.30 -9.10
N VAL A 194 22.34 -12.10 -8.02
CA VAL A 194 21.85 -11.48 -6.78
C VAL A 194 22.14 -9.98 -6.68
N HIS A 195 22.56 -9.35 -7.78
CA HIS A 195 22.94 -7.94 -7.84
C HIS A 195 22.14 -7.17 -8.91
N GLU A 196 20.97 -7.68 -9.28
CA GLU A 196 20.06 -6.99 -10.20
C GLU A 196 19.58 -5.66 -9.62
N LEU A 197 19.47 -4.63 -10.46
CA LEU A 197 18.95 -3.33 -10.05
C LEU A 197 17.42 -3.34 -10.11
N ASP A 198 16.76 -2.71 -9.15
CA ASP A 198 15.32 -2.47 -9.25
C ASP A 198 15.00 -1.20 -10.06
N GLY A 199 13.71 -0.83 -10.13
CA GLY A 199 13.24 0.33 -10.87
C GLY A 199 13.81 1.68 -10.39
N ASP A 200 14.35 1.76 -9.17
CA ASP A 200 15.00 2.95 -8.63
C ASP A 200 16.53 2.92 -8.81
N ASN A 201 17.06 1.93 -9.53
CA ASN A 201 18.47 1.57 -9.58
C ASN A 201 19.07 1.18 -8.20
N TRP A 202 18.27 0.60 -7.29
CA TRP A 202 18.82 0.04 -6.04
C TRP A 202 19.30 -1.39 -6.25
N THR A 203 20.48 -1.71 -5.74
CA THR A 203 20.92 -3.09 -5.58
C THR A 203 20.18 -3.76 -4.41
N PRO A 204 20.17 -5.10 -4.32
CA PRO A 204 19.61 -5.78 -3.15
C PRO A 204 20.39 -5.46 -1.88
N ALA A 205 21.68 -5.13 -1.99
CA ALA A 205 22.49 -4.64 -0.87
C ALA A 205 22.00 -3.28 -0.37
N ASP A 206 21.66 -2.34 -1.27
CA ASP A 206 21.08 -1.05 -0.88
C ASP A 206 19.74 -1.22 -0.19
N VAL A 207 18.91 -2.16 -0.66
CA VAL A 207 17.63 -2.50 -0.02
C VAL A 207 17.89 -3.10 1.37
N ALA A 208 18.78 -4.07 1.51
CA ALA A 208 19.13 -4.66 2.80
C ALA A 208 19.60 -3.59 3.80
N ALA A 209 20.46 -2.67 3.35
CA ALA A 209 20.92 -1.52 4.14
C ALA A 209 19.76 -0.62 4.58
N GLY A 210 18.91 -0.21 3.63
CA GLY A 210 17.76 0.66 3.89
C GLY A 210 16.73 0.05 4.85
N TYR A 211 16.65 -1.28 4.93
CA TYR A 211 15.77 -1.99 5.87
C TYR A 211 16.47 -2.48 7.16
N HIS A 212 17.74 -2.10 7.36
CA HIS A 212 18.60 -2.40 8.52
C HIS A 212 19.04 -3.86 8.69
N HIS A 213 19.16 -4.61 7.59
CA HIS A 213 19.67 -5.99 7.59
C HIS A 213 21.18 -6.01 7.35
N LYS A 214 21.95 -5.62 8.37
CA LYS A 214 23.41 -5.38 8.27
C LYS A 214 24.20 -6.61 7.82
N GLU A 215 23.92 -7.77 8.38
CA GLU A 215 24.62 -9.01 8.04
C GLU A 215 24.40 -9.38 6.57
N LEU A 216 23.18 -9.20 6.09
CA LEU A 216 22.82 -9.44 4.69
C LEU A 216 23.42 -8.39 3.76
N GLU A 217 23.44 -7.12 4.17
CA GLU A 217 24.12 -6.05 3.44
C GLU A 217 25.61 -6.41 3.24
N GLU A 218 26.32 -6.74 4.32
CA GLU A 218 27.75 -7.10 4.26
C GLU A 218 28.00 -8.28 3.31
N LEU A 219 27.15 -9.31 3.39
CA LEU A 219 27.19 -10.47 2.49
C LEU A 219 27.03 -10.04 1.03
N LEU A 220 25.98 -9.28 0.72
CA LEU A 220 25.68 -8.85 -0.65
C LEU A 220 26.73 -7.87 -1.19
N ARG A 221 27.27 -6.97 -0.36
CA ARG A 221 28.29 -5.99 -0.78
C ARG A 221 29.65 -6.62 -1.09
N LYS A 222 29.98 -7.76 -0.48
CA LYS A 222 31.29 -8.39 -0.62
C LYS A 222 31.60 -8.78 -2.07
N ASP A 223 30.61 -9.34 -2.74
CA ASP A 223 30.72 -9.88 -4.10
C ASP A 223 30.00 -9.00 -5.15
N ASP A 224 29.52 -7.82 -4.76
CA ASP A 224 28.78 -6.91 -5.63
C ASP A 224 29.68 -6.31 -6.73
N PRO A 225 29.48 -6.67 -8.02
CA PRO A 225 30.24 -6.12 -9.13
C PRO A 225 29.93 -4.63 -9.37
N ASN A 226 28.81 -4.12 -8.85
CA ASN A 226 28.36 -2.74 -9.03
C ASN A 226 28.91 -1.79 -7.95
N ARG A 227 29.55 -2.32 -6.90
CA ARG A 227 30.07 -1.58 -5.73
C ARG A 227 30.99 -0.39 -6.05
N LYS A 228 31.72 -0.45 -7.17
CA LYS A 228 32.72 0.56 -7.56
C LYS A 228 32.31 1.44 -8.73
N LEU A 229 31.12 1.24 -9.28
CA LEU A 229 30.69 1.99 -10.44
C LEU A 229 30.24 3.39 -9.97
N ALA A 230 31.14 4.37 -10.12
CA ALA A 230 30.88 5.81 -9.94
C ALA A 230 29.76 6.36 -10.87
N MET A 231 29.08 5.48 -11.61
CA MET A 231 28.20 5.78 -12.74
C MET A 231 26.74 5.36 -12.52
N HIS A 232 26.41 4.61 -11.45
CA HIS A 232 25.01 4.29 -11.14
C HIS A 232 24.43 5.36 -10.23
N LYS A 233 24.15 6.53 -10.82
CA LYS A 233 23.36 7.54 -10.14
C LYS A 233 21.99 6.91 -9.91
N TYR A 234 21.64 6.67 -8.64
CA TYR A 234 20.28 6.25 -8.24
C TYR A 234 19.27 7.08 -9.02
N CYS A 235 18.15 6.46 -9.40
CA CYS A 235 17.02 7.24 -9.87
C CYS A 235 16.67 8.24 -8.77
N GLN A 236 16.39 9.47 -9.18
CA GLN A 236 16.16 10.57 -8.25
C GLN A 236 14.73 11.03 -8.42
N PRO A 237 14.05 11.45 -7.33
CA PRO A 237 12.72 12.02 -7.42
C PRO A 237 12.67 13.10 -8.51
N SER A 238 11.78 12.89 -9.48
CA SER A 238 11.71 13.72 -10.68
C SER A 238 10.31 14.29 -10.95
N THR A 239 9.26 13.50 -10.75
CA THR A 239 7.87 13.91 -10.94
C THR A 239 6.95 13.17 -10.00
N PHE A 240 5.80 13.77 -9.70
CA PHE A 240 4.72 13.12 -8.99
C PHE A 240 3.87 12.30 -9.96
N ILE A 241 3.61 11.05 -9.60
CA ILE A 241 2.71 10.15 -10.31
C ILE A 241 1.45 9.93 -9.50
N ASN A 242 0.35 9.75 -10.22
CA ASN A 242 -0.87 9.28 -9.61
C ASN A 242 -0.73 7.76 -9.34
N VAL A 243 -0.62 7.40 -8.07
CA VAL A 243 -0.63 5.99 -7.67
C VAL A 243 -2.03 5.40 -7.62
N TYR A 244 -3.07 6.25 -7.61
CA TYR A 244 -4.45 5.81 -7.64
C TYR A 244 -4.85 5.41 -9.06
N GLN A 245 -5.31 4.15 -9.21
CA GLN A 245 -5.75 3.60 -10.49
C GLN A 245 -7.17 4.02 -10.92
N GLY A 246 -7.83 4.92 -10.20
CA GLY A 246 -9.15 5.42 -10.60
C GLY A 246 -9.07 6.56 -11.64
N PRO A 247 -10.10 6.72 -12.50
CA PRO A 247 -10.12 7.67 -13.62
C PRO A 247 -10.27 9.14 -13.20
N GLU A 248 -10.27 9.42 -11.89
CA GLU A 248 -10.76 10.67 -11.34
C GLU A 248 -9.68 11.74 -11.29
N ILE A 249 -8.46 11.43 -10.85
CA ILE A 249 -7.44 12.46 -10.65
C ILE A 249 -6.65 12.65 -11.94
N THR A 250 -6.79 13.83 -12.56
CA THR A 250 -5.98 14.22 -13.72
C THR A 250 -4.84 15.13 -13.27
N THR A 251 -3.61 14.80 -13.68
CA THR A 251 -2.43 15.65 -13.46
C THR A 251 -1.95 16.25 -14.77
N SER A 252 -1.52 17.51 -14.73
CA SER A 252 -0.84 18.18 -15.83
C SER A 252 0.43 18.83 -15.31
N SER A 253 1.57 18.54 -15.94
CA SER A 253 2.86 19.14 -15.58
C SER A 253 3.40 19.97 -16.74
N THR A 254 3.94 21.15 -16.43
CA THR A 254 4.71 21.95 -17.40
C THR A 254 6.08 21.31 -17.62
N LYS A 255 6.56 21.24 -18.87
CA LYS A 255 7.93 20.75 -19.21
C LYS A 255 9.02 21.78 -18.88
N GLU A 256 9.01 22.31 -17.67
CA GLU A 256 10.14 23.03 -17.08
C GLU A 256 11.17 22.00 -16.56
N PRO A 257 12.43 22.38 -16.27
CA PRO A 257 13.46 21.43 -15.82
C PRO A 257 12.94 20.48 -14.72
N SER A 258 13.36 19.22 -14.75
CA SER A 258 12.86 18.13 -13.86
C SER A 258 13.04 18.37 -12.35
N LEU A 259 13.62 19.51 -11.97
CA LEU A 259 13.92 19.89 -10.59
C LEU A 259 12.90 20.91 -10.03
N SER A 260 12.28 21.72 -10.88
CA SER A 260 11.19 22.64 -10.49
C SER A 260 10.12 22.72 -11.59
N PHE A 261 8.88 22.42 -11.25
CA PHE A 261 7.78 22.38 -12.22
C PHE A 261 6.44 22.75 -11.59
N VAL A 262 5.51 23.22 -12.41
CA VAL A 262 4.12 23.44 -11.99
C VAL A 262 3.31 22.18 -12.21
N LEU A 263 2.71 21.68 -11.14
CA LEU A 263 1.80 20.56 -11.14
C LEU A 263 0.37 21.07 -10.95
N GLY A 264 -0.45 20.85 -11.97
CA GLY A 264 -1.90 21.00 -11.88
C GLY A 264 -2.54 19.67 -11.46
N VAL A 265 -3.40 19.72 -10.45
CA VAL A 265 -4.18 18.59 -9.97
C VAL A 265 -5.65 18.96 -10.04
N ASN A 266 -6.44 18.11 -10.68
CA ASN A 266 -7.88 18.30 -10.81
C ASN A 266 -8.60 17.04 -10.33
N VAL A 267 -9.49 17.24 -9.35
CA VAL A 267 -10.35 16.21 -8.77
C VAL A 267 -11.79 16.50 -9.22
N PRO A 268 -12.43 15.62 -9.99
CA PRO A 268 -13.74 15.89 -10.55
C PRO A 268 -14.80 15.89 -9.44
N PRO A 269 -15.90 16.65 -9.61
CA PRO A 269 -17.00 16.69 -8.64
C PRO A 269 -17.63 15.32 -8.35
N THR A 270 -17.50 14.37 -9.28
CA THR A 270 -18.07 13.03 -9.19
C THR A 270 -17.18 12.02 -8.46
N ALA A 271 -16.01 12.42 -7.98
CA ALA A 271 -15.05 11.50 -7.36
C ALA A 271 -15.52 11.09 -5.95
N GLU A 272 -15.60 9.79 -5.68
CA GLU A 272 -15.89 9.24 -4.35
C GLU A 272 -14.58 9.01 -3.57
N VAL A 273 -13.92 10.11 -3.19
CA VAL A 273 -12.56 10.05 -2.60
C VAL A 273 -12.58 10.52 -1.15
N MET A 274 -12.35 9.60 -0.21
CA MET A 274 -12.15 9.90 1.23
C MET A 274 -10.80 10.61 1.50
N GLY A 275 -9.88 10.55 0.54
CA GLY A 275 -8.55 11.17 0.56
C GLY A 275 -7.66 10.48 -0.47
N SER A 276 -6.79 11.24 -1.13
CA SER A 276 -5.86 10.69 -2.13
C SER A 276 -4.53 11.40 -2.07
N TYR A 277 -3.48 10.77 -2.60
CA TYR A 277 -2.18 11.41 -2.73
C TYR A 277 -1.45 10.98 -3.99
N LEU A 278 -0.58 11.87 -4.45
CA LEU A 278 0.45 11.61 -5.42
C LEU A 278 1.76 11.39 -4.66
N ARG A 279 2.64 10.54 -5.19
CA ARG A 279 4.02 10.47 -4.72
C ARG A 279 4.97 10.57 -5.89
N THR A 280 6.24 10.82 -5.62
CA THR A 280 7.25 10.78 -6.67
C THR A 280 7.32 9.39 -7.29
N GLN A 281 7.66 9.34 -8.58
CA GLN A 281 7.86 8.07 -9.28
C GLN A 281 9.02 7.28 -8.66
N GLU A 282 10.14 7.95 -8.48
CA GLU A 282 11.37 7.40 -7.90
C GLU A 282 11.42 7.59 -6.38
N ALA A 283 12.01 6.62 -5.69
CA ALA A 283 12.35 6.74 -4.27
C ALA A 283 13.50 7.73 -4.04
N ILE A 284 13.60 8.25 -2.82
CA ILE A 284 14.77 8.99 -2.36
C ILE A 284 15.97 8.03 -2.34
N PRO A 285 17.13 8.39 -2.91
CA PRO A 285 18.31 7.53 -2.94
C PRO A 285 18.75 7.04 -1.55
N PRO A 286 19.27 5.80 -1.42
CA PRO A 286 19.64 5.19 -0.15
C PRO A 286 20.89 5.81 0.48
N ASP A 287 21.72 6.49 -0.31
CA ASP A 287 22.89 7.23 0.14
C ASP A 287 22.57 8.66 0.62
N SER A 288 21.29 9.06 0.55
CA SER A 288 20.84 10.36 1.02
C SER A 288 20.86 10.41 2.55
N LYS A 289 21.72 11.25 3.12
CA LYS A 289 21.68 11.55 4.57
C LYS A 289 20.47 12.37 4.97
N CYS A 290 20.06 13.26 4.07
CA CYS A 290 18.91 14.13 4.22
C CYS A 290 18.26 14.34 2.84
N PHE A 291 16.96 14.59 2.83
CA PHE A 291 16.23 15.00 1.64
C PHE A 291 15.24 16.09 2.03
N TYR A 292 15.11 17.12 1.20
CA TYR A 292 14.23 18.25 1.43
C TYR A 292 13.67 18.75 0.10
N TYR A 293 12.39 19.12 0.09
CA TYR A 293 11.72 19.68 -1.07
C TYR A 293 10.72 20.76 -0.64
N GLU A 294 10.43 21.69 -1.54
CA GLU A 294 9.50 22.79 -1.32
C GLU A 294 8.34 22.76 -2.31
N ILE A 295 7.20 23.29 -1.85
CA ILE A 295 5.97 23.43 -2.60
C ILE A 295 5.44 24.85 -2.37
N GLU A 296 5.31 25.62 -3.45
CA GLU A 296 4.58 26.89 -3.44
C GLU A 296 3.12 26.63 -3.82
N VAL A 297 2.19 27.10 -2.98
CA VAL A 297 0.75 26.99 -3.26
C VAL A 297 0.32 28.10 -4.20
N LEU A 298 0.11 27.81 -5.48
CA LEU A 298 -0.23 28.83 -6.49
C LEU A 298 -1.73 29.09 -6.58
N HIS A 299 -2.54 28.03 -6.45
CA HIS A 299 -3.99 28.11 -6.53
C HIS A 299 -4.64 26.90 -5.87
N VAL A 300 -5.75 27.12 -5.16
CA VAL A 300 -6.66 26.07 -4.68
C VAL A 300 -8.08 26.60 -4.82
N SER A 301 -8.97 25.86 -5.50
CA SER A 301 -10.32 26.36 -5.83
C SER A 301 -11.33 26.26 -4.68
N ASN A 302 -11.10 25.37 -3.69
CA ASN A 302 -11.98 25.09 -2.55
C ASN A 302 -11.19 25.09 -1.22
N GLU A 303 -11.86 25.16 -0.07
CA GLU A 303 -11.26 24.94 1.26
C GLU A 303 -10.87 23.46 1.46
N THR A 304 -9.93 22.96 0.67
CA THR A 304 -9.44 21.58 0.79
C THR A 304 -8.24 21.47 1.69
N CYS A 305 -8.22 20.43 2.52
CA CYS A 305 -7.00 20.01 3.20
C CYS A 305 -5.97 19.52 2.16
N CYS A 306 -4.93 20.32 1.94
CA CYS A 306 -3.73 19.92 1.22
C CYS A 306 -2.72 19.38 2.23
N VAL A 307 -2.04 18.28 1.89
CA VAL A 307 -1.04 17.69 2.78
C VAL A 307 0.26 17.44 2.03
N PHE A 308 1.39 17.68 2.69
CA PHE A 308 2.71 17.52 2.10
C PHE A 308 3.60 16.72 3.04
N GLY A 309 4.36 15.75 2.52
CA GLY A 309 5.18 14.93 3.38
C GLY A 309 5.93 13.82 2.67
N PHE A 310 6.03 12.66 3.33
CA PHE A 310 6.69 11.47 2.79
C PHE A 310 5.85 10.22 3.07
N CYS A 311 5.96 9.25 2.17
CA CYS A 311 5.33 7.94 2.32
C CYS A 311 6.26 6.84 1.82
N GLN A 312 6.11 5.63 2.36
CA GLN A 312 6.61 4.42 1.72
C GLN A 312 5.64 3.93 0.64
N ALA A 313 6.13 3.07 -0.27
CA ALA A 313 5.34 2.56 -1.38
C ALA A 313 4.10 1.77 -0.94
N PHE A 314 4.10 1.29 0.31
CA PHE A 314 3.06 0.43 0.83
C PHE A 314 1.87 1.21 1.43
N VAL A 315 1.99 2.53 1.59
CA VAL A 315 0.96 3.39 2.18
C VAL A 315 -0.35 3.34 1.36
N PRO A 316 -1.53 3.23 2.00
CA PRO A 316 -2.80 3.05 1.27
C PRO A 316 -3.16 4.24 0.36
N GLN A 317 -3.43 3.95 -0.93
CA GLN A 317 -3.70 4.96 -1.96
C GLN A 317 -4.97 5.82 -1.74
N ARG A 318 -5.97 5.30 -1.01
CA ARG A 318 -7.24 5.97 -0.68
C ARG A 318 -7.23 6.63 0.71
N SER A 319 -6.08 7.14 1.11
CA SER A 319 -5.90 7.79 2.41
C SER A 319 -4.85 8.88 2.35
N LEU A 320 -4.85 9.77 3.35
CA LEU A 320 -3.86 10.83 3.43
C LEU A 320 -2.57 10.31 4.08
N PRO A 321 -1.39 10.70 3.55
CA PRO A 321 -0.13 10.51 4.23
C PRO A 321 -0.14 11.11 5.64
N GLY A 322 0.55 10.45 6.57
CA GLY A 322 0.55 10.76 8.00
C GLY A 322 -0.48 9.99 8.82
N TRP A 323 -1.48 9.38 8.19
CA TRP A 323 -2.48 8.55 8.87
C TRP A 323 -2.13 7.06 8.95
N HIS A 324 -1.03 6.64 8.32
CA HIS A 324 -0.60 5.24 8.26
C HIS A 324 0.90 5.12 8.52
N GLU A 325 1.31 3.98 9.08
CA GLU A 325 2.71 3.60 9.30
C GLU A 325 3.55 3.81 8.03
N GLY A 326 4.81 4.23 8.19
CA GLY A 326 5.69 4.54 7.07
C GLY A 326 5.31 5.81 6.31
N SER A 327 4.45 6.68 6.88
CA SER A 327 4.18 8.01 6.34
C SER A 327 4.09 9.09 7.41
N TRP A 328 4.43 10.31 7.00
CA TRP A 328 4.14 11.52 7.76
C TRP A 328 3.76 12.65 6.81
N ALA A 329 2.94 13.59 7.26
CA ALA A 329 2.61 14.79 6.50
C ALA A 329 2.26 15.99 7.38
N TYR A 330 2.52 17.16 6.83
CA TYR A 330 2.05 18.45 7.30
C TYR A 330 0.71 18.76 6.63
N HIS A 331 -0.33 18.94 7.43
CA HIS A 331 -1.70 19.16 6.98
C HIS A 331 -2.02 20.66 6.99
N GLY A 332 -2.61 21.16 5.91
CA GLY A 332 -2.84 22.59 5.71
C GLY A 332 -4.09 23.15 6.38
N ASP A 333 -5.06 22.29 6.70
CA ASP A 333 -6.34 22.66 7.32
C ASP A 333 -6.23 22.98 8.81
N ASP A 334 -5.41 22.23 9.54
CA ASP A 334 -5.19 22.44 10.99
C ASP A 334 -3.74 22.84 11.33
N GLY A 335 -2.83 22.82 10.36
CA GLY A 335 -1.41 23.10 10.57
C GLY A 335 -0.64 21.96 11.25
N GLY A 336 -1.29 20.81 11.41
CA GLY A 336 -0.81 19.69 12.19
C GLY A 336 0.22 18.84 11.46
N LEU A 337 1.05 18.17 12.26
CA LEU A 337 2.00 17.17 11.78
C LEU A 337 1.54 15.78 12.19
N TYR A 338 1.14 15.01 11.18
CA TYR A 338 0.61 13.66 11.34
C TYR A 338 1.69 12.65 10.99
N ILE A 339 1.88 11.65 11.86
CA ILE A 339 2.99 10.69 11.79
C ILE A 339 2.42 9.30 12.13
N GLU A 340 2.51 8.37 11.19
CA GLU A 340 2.17 6.94 11.40
C GLU A 340 0.80 6.65 12.02
N GLY A 341 -0.22 7.48 11.73
CA GLY A 341 -1.56 7.31 12.28
C GLY A 341 -1.72 7.78 13.73
N ALA A 342 -0.71 8.45 14.30
CA ALA A 342 -0.82 9.10 15.58
C ALA A 342 -1.86 10.24 15.51
N TRP A 343 -2.67 10.37 16.56
CA TRP A 343 -3.55 11.50 16.73
C TRP A 343 -2.72 12.79 16.81
N HIS A 344 -3.13 13.80 16.06
CA HIS A 344 -2.51 15.11 16.14
C HIS A 344 -2.74 15.71 17.53
N ILE A 345 -1.65 16.10 18.19
CA ILE A 345 -1.67 16.89 19.42
C ILE A 345 -1.28 18.30 19.02
N SER A 346 -2.25 19.23 19.07
CA SER A 346 -2.07 20.64 18.71
C SER A 346 -0.89 21.27 19.45
N ARG A 347 -0.10 22.06 18.72
CA ARG A 347 1.13 22.70 19.17
C ARG A 347 1.08 24.19 18.90
N GLU A 348 1.81 24.96 19.69
CA GLU A 348 1.95 26.40 19.46
C GLU A 348 2.61 26.74 18.11
N SER A 349 3.39 25.80 17.55
CA SER A 349 4.05 25.94 16.26
C SER A 349 3.19 25.53 15.07
N ASP A 350 1.99 24.99 15.30
CA ASP A 350 1.11 24.59 14.20
C ASP A 350 0.57 25.83 13.49
N GLN A 351 0.82 25.86 12.19
CA GLN A 351 0.41 26.95 11.32
C GLN A 351 -0.30 26.34 10.13
N THR A 352 -1.51 26.80 9.83
CA THR A 352 -2.15 26.48 8.55
C THR A 352 -1.38 27.16 7.41
N PHE A 353 -1.66 26.77 6.17
CA PHE A 353 -1.07 27.43 5.00
C PHE A 353 -2.09 27.59 3.87
N ASP A 354 -1.87 28.61 3.05
CA ASP A 354 -2.79 29.00 1.98
C ASP A 354 -2.03 29.43 0.71
N VAL A 355 -2.76 29.84 -0.32
CA VAL A 355 -2.22 30.38 -1.56
C VAL A 355 -1.18 31.47 -1.29
N GLY A 356 -0.01 31.30 -1.89
CA GLY A 356 1.16 32.16 -1.73
C GLY A 356 2.18 31.67 -0.70
N ASP A 357 1.83 30.71 0.15
CA ASP A 357 2.78 30.12 1.09
C ASP A 357 3.71 29.11 0.40
N ILE A 358 4.97 29.08 0.83
CA ILE A 358 5.99 28.08 0.46
C ILE A 358 6.16 27.11 1.61
N ILE A 359 5.80 25.86 1.39
CA ILE A 359 5.87 24.79 2.37
C ILE A 359 7.00 23.86 2.02
N GLY A 360 7.84 23.56 2.99
CA GLY A 360 8.94 22.62 2.81
C GLY A 360 8.82 21.43 3.74
N CYS A 361 9.19 20.27 3.24
CA CYS A 361 9.19 19.01 3.96
C CYS A 361 10.56 18.37 3.83
N GLY A 362 11.14 17.98 4.95
CA GLY A 362 12.43 17.33 4.96
C GLY A 362 12.52 16.13 5.87
N MET A 363 13.44 15.24 5.53
CA MET A 363 13.80 14.05 6.29
C MET A 363 15.30 14.03 6.54
N ASN A 364 15.68 13.68 7.76
CA ASN A 364 17.05 13.32 8.12
C ASN A 364 17.11 11.82 8.37
N PHE A 365 17.74 11.07 7.45
CA PHE A 365 17.82 9.61 7.51
C PHE A 365 18.83 9.10 8.55
N GLU A 366 19.79 9.93 8.98
CA GLU A 366 20.72 9.58 10.06
C GLU A 366 20.01 9.50 11.42
N THR A 367 19.05 10.39 11.65
CA THR A 367 18.26 10.46 12.90
C THR A 367 16.89 9.80 12.78
N GLY A 368 16.42 9.54 11.55
CA GLY A 368 15.08 9.04 11.27
C GLY A 368 13.96 10.06 11.51
N LYS A 369 14.29 11.36 11.62
CA LYS A 369 13.34 12.42 11.96
C LYS A 369 12.97 13.27 10.75
N GLY A 370 11.68 13.57 10.61
CA GLY A 370 11.18 14.56 9.66
C GLY A 370 11.16 15.97 10.24
N TYR A 371 10.94 16.95 9.39
CA TYR A 371 10.76 18.35 9.77
C TYR A 371 10.00 19.12 8.68
N ARG A 372 9.38 20.23 9.06
CA ARG A 372 8.60 21.08 8.15
C ARG A 372 8.98 22.55 8.27
N THR A 373 8.82 23.27 7.17
CA THR A 373 9.10 24.71 7.09
C THR A 373 7.94 25.43 6.43
N LYS A 374 7.72 26.68 6.80
CA LYS A 374 6.79 27.59 6.13
C LYS A 374 7.50 28.91 5.83
N ASN A 375 7.45 29.35 4.58
CA ASN A 375 8.04 30.61 4.10
C ASN A 375 9.50 30.79 4.56
N GLY A 376 10.29 29.72 4.43
CA GLY A 376 11.70 29.69 4.81
C GLY A 376 11.98 29.64 6.31
N VAL A 377 10.96 29.52 7.16
CA VAL A 377 11.09 29.38 8.60
C VAL A 377 10.89 27.92 9.00
N LEU A 378 11.84 27.36 9.75
CA LEU A 378 11.70 26.04 10.37
C LEU A 378 10.61 26.10 11.44
N LEU A 379 9.58 25.26 11.30
CA LEU A 379 8.55 25.13 12.30
C LEU A 379 8.96 24.06 13.31
N ASP A 380 8.69 24.33 14.58
CA ASP A 380 9.06 23.40 15.64
C ASP A 380 8.33 22.07 15.48
N SER A 381 9.09 21.06 15.09
CA SER A 381 8.66 19.67 14.97
C SER A 381 8.96 18.87 16.24
N CYS A 382 9.70 19.48 17.19
CA CYS A 382 9.92 19.06 18.56
C CYS A 382 10.11 17.53 18.72
N ASN A 383 9.40 16.94 19.67
CA ASN A 383 9.32 15.50 19.91
C ASN A 383 8.27 14.78 19.03
N ALA A 384 7.79 15.35 17.91
CA ALA A 384 6.78 14.67 17.06
C ALA A 384 7.25 13.30 16.60
N PHE A 385 8.54 13.23 16.26
CA PHE A 385 9.17 12.01 15.78
C PHE A 385 9.79 11.20 16.91
N ASP A 386 9.61 11.57 18.19
CA ASP A 386 10.15 10.77 19.28
C ASP A 386 9.38 9.45 19.39
N GLY A 387 10.11 8.34 19.33
CA GLY A 387 9.52 6.99 19.24
C GLY A 387 9.18 6.53 17.82
N HIS A 388 9.35 7.40 16.82
CA HIS A 388 9.20 7.06 15.39
C HIS A 388 10.57 7.02 14.72
N ASN A 389 10.74 6.16 13.70
CA ASN A 389 12.00 6.05 12.99
C ASN A 389 11.82 5.88 11.48
N PHE A 390 12.02 6.98 10.75
CA PHE A 390 11.97 7.02 9.29
C PHE A 390 13.33 6.77 8.63
N SER A 391 14.30 6.17 9.32
CA SER A 391 15.55 5.70 8.69
C SER A 391 15.42 4.33 8.02
N ARG A 392 14.26 3.67 8.18
CA ARG A 392 14.00 2.32 7.68
C ARG A 392 13.02 2.34 6.50
N GLY A 393 13.50 1.95 5.32
CA GLY A 393 12.69 1.68 4.14
C GLY A 393 12.91 2.64 2.97
N LYS A 394 12.06 2.50 1.94
CA LYS A 394 12.08 3.32 0.73
C LYS A 394 11.05 4.45 0.82
N PHE A 395 11.52 5.69 0.87
CA PHE A 395 10.66 6.86 1.04
C PHE A 395 10.50 7.68 -0.24
N TYR A 396 9.31 8.25 -0.40
CA TYR A 396 8.92 9.06 -1.55
C TYR A 396 8.29 10.36 -1.03
N PRO A 397 8.69 11.54 -1.53
CA PRO A 397 7.91 12.75 -1.35
C PRO A 397 6.47 12.53 -1.81
N CYS A 398 5.50 13.04 -1.04
CA CYS A 398 4.08 12.86 -1.33
C CYS A 398 3.29 14.15 -1.11
N ILE A 399 2.22 14.28 -1.91
CA ILE A 399 1.31 15.42 -1.91
C ILE A 399 -0.10 14.85 -1.91
N GLY A 400 -0.90 15.16 -0.90
CA GLY A 400 -2.26 14.65 -0.75
C GLY A 400 -3.33 15.72 -0.64
N PHE A 401 -4.57 15.27 -0.81
CA PHE A 401 -5.76 16.10 -0.90
C PHE A 401 -6.92 15.38 -0.17
N GLY A 402 -7.55 16.06 0.80
CA GLY A 402 -8.49 15.47 1.76
C GLY A 402 -9.93 15.20 1.28
N ALA A 403 -10.77 14.73 2.21
CA ALA A 403 -12.11 14.17 1.95
C ALA A 403 -13.15 15.13 1.33
N THR A 404 -12.90 16.45 1.33
CA THR A 404 -13.79 17.48 0.75
C THR A 404 -13.40 17.88 -0.68
N THR A 405 -12.55 17.09 -1.35
CA THR A 405 -11.88 17.48 -2.60
C THR A 405 -12.72 17.39 -3.88
N GLN A 406 -14.00 17.05 -3.81
CA GLN A 406 -14.87 17.03 -5.00
C GLN A 406 -14.86 18.38 -5.72
N GLY A 407 -14.46 18.38 -6.99
CA GLY A 407 -14.37 19.59 -7.81
C GLY A 407 -13.15 20.48 -7.54
N THR A 408 -12.15 19.97 -6.82
CA THR A 408 -10.97 20.75 -6.46
C THR A 408 -9.99 20.87 -7.61
N GLN A 409 -9.58 22.09 -7.88
CA GLN A 409 -8.49 22.42 -8.79
C GLN A 409 -7.37 23.03 -7.96
N MET A 410 -6.19 22.45 -8.07
CA MET A 410 -4.99 22.91 -7.40
C MET A 410 -3.88 23.11 -8.40
N GLN A 411 -3.14 24.20 -8.24
CA GLN A 411 -1.86 24.40 -8.90
C GLN A 411 -0.80 24.65 -7.84
N ILE A 412 0.29 23.93 -7.97
CA ILE A 412 1.45 24.08 -7.10
C ILE A 412 2.71 24.12 -7.92
N ARG A 413 3.70 24.86 -7.45
CA ARG A 413 5.06 24.73 -7.93
C ARG A 413 5.82 23.83 -6.97
N VAL A 414 6.35 22.74 -7.50
CA VAL A 414 7.18 21.81 -6.76
C VAL A 414 8.63 22.11 -7.09
N THR A 415 9.49 22.21 -6.08
CA THR A 415 10.94 22.22 -6.23
C THR A 415 11.51 21.03 -5.47
N LEU A 416 11.96 20.01 -6.20
CA LEU A 416 12.49 18.77 -5.60
C LEU A 416 13.96 18.91 -5.19
N ARG A 417 14.70 19.84 -5.78
CA ARG A 417 16.12 20.12 -5.51
C ARG A 417 16.44 21.59 -5.74
N ALA A 418 17.17 22.20 -4.82
CA ALA A 418 17.67 23.55 -4.99
C ALA A 418 18.74 23.64 -6.08
N THR A 419 18.65 24.68 -6.90
CA THR A 419 19.70 25.10 -7.82
C THR A 419 19.93 26.61 -7.66
N GLU A 420 20.93 27.17 -8.34
CA GLU A 420 21.11 28.63 -8.38
C GLU A 420 19.89 29.35 -9.00
N GLU A 421 19.22 28.70 -9.95
CA GLU A 421 18.04 29.22 -10.64
C GLU A 421 16.75 29.05 -9.81
N TYR A 422 16.63 27.93 -9.09
CA TYR A 422 15.49 27.59 -8.24
C TYR A 422 15.97 27.34 -6.80
N PRO A 423 16.39 28.38 -6.06
CA PRO A 423 16.86 28.21 -4.70
C PRO A 423 15.68 27.94 -3.76
N PHE A 424 15.87 27.07 -2.77
CA PHE A 424 14.90 26.94 -1.69
C PHE A 424 14.76 28.23 -0.88
N CYS A 425 13.55 28.49 -0.40
CA CYS A 425 13.25 29.57 0.54
C CYS A 425 13.93 29.32 1.90
N PHE A 426 13.91 28.07 2.38
CA PHE A 426 14.62 27.67 3.59
C PHE A 426 16.14 27.61 3.37
N LYS A 427 16.89 28.20 4.32
CA LYS A 427 18.37 28.27 4.30
C LYS A 427 19.02 27.66 5.55
N GLY A 428 18.30 26.81 6.28
CA GLY A 428 18.80 26.18 7.49
C GLY A 428 19.60 24.90 7.24
N PRO A 429 19.98 24.15 8.29
CA PRO A 429 20.69 22.88 8.13
C PRO A 429 19.82 21.86 7.39
N ASN A 430 20.47 20.99 6.60
CA ASN A 430 19.82 19.93 5.82
C ASN A 430 18.85 20.43 4.74
N ASP A 431 19.01 21.65 4.24
CA ASP A 431 18.24 22.25 3.13
C ASP A 431 18.35 21.51 1.79
N GLY A 432 18.77 20.26 1.76
CA GLY A 432 18.94 19.47 0.53
C GLY A 432 20.19 19.81 -0.28
N GLN A 433 21.04 20.75 0.15
CA GLN A 433 22.36 20.91 -0.46
C GLN A 433 23.26 19.74 -0.04
N THR A 434 23.77 19.00 -1.04
CA THR A 434 24.82 18.01 -0.80
C THR A 434 26.01 18.72 -0.16
N SER A 435 26.51 18.17 0.94
CA SER A 435 27.80 18.56 1.50
C SER A 435 28.92 18.16 0.53
N GLU A 436 29.03 18.84 -0.62
CA GLU A 436 30.25 18.78 -1.40
C GLU A 436 31.34 19.42 -0.53
N PRO A 437 32.48 18.76 -0.33
CA PRO A 437 33.61 19.40 0.33
C PRO A 437 33.96 20.61 -0.52
N ARG A 438 33.82 21.82 0.03
CA ARG A 438 34.36 23.03 -0.57
C ARG A 438 35.85 22.77 -0.82
N ILE A 439 36.22 22.48 -2.07
CA ILE A 439 37.61 22.51 -2.48
C ILE A 439 38.05 23.95 -2.25
N GLN A 440 38.80 24.17 -1.18
CA GLN A 440 39.44 25.45 -0.96
C GLN A 440 40.35 25.70 -2.18
N PRO A 441 40.29 26.89 -2.80
CA PRO A 441 41.26 27.24 -3.83
C PRO A 441 42.65 27.15 -3.19
N SER A 442 43.54 26.36 -3.78
CA SER A 442 44.95 26.38 -3.44
C SER A 442 45.49 27.79 -3.67
N GLU A 443 46.01 28.43 -2.62
CA GLU A 443 46.79 29.67 -2.70
C GLU A 443 48.07 29.51 -3.54
#